data_AF-A0A0Q9QBQ0-F1
#
_entry.id   AF-A0A0Q9QBQ0-F1
#
_cell.length_a   1.000
_cell.length_b   1.000
_cell.length_c   1.000
_cell.angle_alpha   90.00
_cell.angle_beta   90.00
_cell.angle_gamma   90.00
#
_symmetry.space_group_name_H-M   'P 1'
#
loop_
_entity.id
_entity.type
_entity.pdbx_description
1 polymer ?
#
loop_
_entity_poly.entity_id
_entity_poly.type
_entity_poly.pdbx_seq_one_letter_code
_entity_poly.pdbx_strand_id
1 'polypeptide(L)'
;MKKWNRERVELHMLISLARSQRALCRIMESVADHVEGSEQLAGHVAENLKSISDYQNAMMLKLSKQPDRKRVSGKPGKPWMNKRL
;
A
#
# COMPACT_ATOMS: atom_id res chain seq x y z
N MET A 1 -9.63 22.00 19.20
CA MET A 1 -10.01 20.66 19.73
C MET A 1 -10.24 19.59 18.65
N LYS A 2 -10.94 19.85 17.53
CA LYS A 2 -11.24 18.84 16.48
C LYS A 2 -10.03 18.16 15.80
N LYS A 3 -8.91 18.87 15.60
CA LYS A 3 -7.73 18.36 14.86
C LYS A 3 -7.03 17.20 15.59
N TRP A 4 -6.83 17.34 16.90
CA TRP A 4 -6.22 16.32 17.77
C TRP A 4 -7.00 15.00 17.81
N ASN A 5 -8.34 15.07 17.70
CA ASN A 5 -9.18 13.88 17.69
C ASN A 5 -9.04 13.11 16.36
N ARG A 6 -8.92 13.83 15.25
CA ARG A 6 -8.70 13.25 13.92
C ARG A 6 -7.33 12.55 13.82
N GLU A 7 -6.26 13.21 14.28
CA GLU A 7 -4.91 12.64 14.28
C GLU A 7 -4.82 11.38 15.15
N ARG A 8 -5.51 11.35 16.29
CA ARG A 8 -5.64 10.14 17.13
C ARG A 8 -6.37 9.01 16.41
N VAL A 9 -7.48 9.30 15.74
CA VAL A 9 -8.23 8.30 14.98
C VAL A 9 -7.39 7.73 13.83
N GLU A 10 -6.68 8.59 13.09
CA GLU A 10 -5.76 8.17 12.02
C GLU A 10 -4.64 7.26 12.57
N LEU A 11 -4.01 7.64 13.69
CA LEU A 11 -3.02 6.81 14.38
C LEU A 11 -3.58 5.45 14.82
N HIS A 12 -4.77 5.42 15.41
CA HIS A 12 -5.42 4.18 15.83
C HIS A 12 -5.74 3.27 14.63
N MET A 13 -6.12 3.84 13.49
CA MET A 13 -6.33 3.09 12.25
C MET A 13 -5.01 2.50 11.73
N LEU A 14 -3.93 3.28 11.70
CA LEU A 14 -2.60 2.80 11.29
C LEU A 14 -2.08 1.67 12.19
N ILE A 15 -2.26 1.79 13.50
CA ILE A 15 -1.86 0.74 14.46
C ILE A 15 -2.67 -0.53 14.24
N SER A 16 -3.98 -0.40 14.06
CA SER A 16 -4.88 -1.54 13.81
C SER A 16 -4.52 -2.24 12.49
N LEU A 17 -4.17 -1.46 11.47
CA LEU A 17 -3.70 -1.94 10.18
C LEU A 17 -2.37 -2.71 10.30
N ALA A 18 -1.39 -2.15 10.99
CA ALA A 18 -0.11 -2.84 11.19
C ALA A 18 -0.28 -4.18 11.95
N ARG A 19 -1.22 -4.24 12.91
CA ARG A 19 -1.53 -5.47 13.64
C ARG A 19 -2.17 -6.52 12.73
N SER A 20 -3.09 -6.14 11.85
CA SER A 20 -3.72 -7.08 10.92
C SER A 20 -2.72 -7.60 9.87
N GLN A 21 -1.84 -6.74 9.36
CA GLN A 21 -0.75 -7.15 8.45
C GLN A 21 0.16 -8.19 9.10
N ARG A 22 0.58 -7.96 10.35
CA ARG A 22 1.39 -8.93 11.10
C ARG A 22 0.68 -10.27 11.32
N ALA A 23 -0.63 -10.26 11.56
CA ALA A 23 -1.43 -11.49 11.68
C ALA A 23 -1.50 -12.24 10.34
N LEU A 24 -1.67 -11.53 9.23
CA LEU A 24 -1.70 -12.12 7.88
C LEU A 24 -0.37 -12.76 7.51
N CYS A 25 0.76 -12.10 7.78
CA CYS A 25 2.09 -12.69 7.54
C CYS A 25 2.26 -14.02 8.29
N ARG A 26 1.80 -14.11 9.55
CA ARG A 26 1.84 -15.36 10.33
C ARG A 26 0.95 -16.45 9.75
N ILE A 27 -0.23 -16.10 9.25
CA ILE A 27 -1.10 -17.06 8.56
C ILE A 27 -0.42 -17.56 7.28
N MET A 28 0.24 -16.67 6.52
CA MET A 28 0.98 -17.06 5.32
C MET A 28 2.17 -17.95 5.64
N GLU A 29 2.95 -17.65 6.68
CA GLU A 29 4.04 -18.51 7.17
C GLU A 29 3.49 -19.88 7.55
N SER A 30 2.41 -19.93 8.34
CA SER A 30 1.75 -21.18 8.72
C SER A 30 1.21 -21.95 7.51
N VAL A 31 0.68 -21.28 6.50
CA VAL A 31 0.21 -21.94 5.27
C VAL A 31 1.41 -22.48 4.50
N ALA A 32 2.47 -21.70 4.35
CA ALA A 32 3.69 -22.13 3.66
C ALA A 32 4.31 -23.38 4.31
N ASP A 33 4.29 -23.47 5.64
CA ASP A 33 4.73 -24.67 6.38
C ASP A 33 3.88 -25.92 6.10
N HIS A 34 2.64 -25.75 5.62
CA HIS A 34 1.68 -26.85 5.34
C HIS A 34 1.39 -27.04 3.84
N VAL A 35 2.00 -26.24 2.95
CA VAL A 35 1.71 -26.23 1.50
C VAL A 35 2.25 -27.47 0.77
N GLU A 36 3.09 -28.30 1.40
CA GLU A 36 3.55 -29.57 0.84
C GLU A 36 2.38 -30.52 0.45
N GLY A 37 1.15 -30.26 0.92
CA GLY A 37 -0.07 -31.00 0.52
C GLY A 37 -1.24 -30.20 -0.08
N SER A 38 -1.12 -28.87 -0.34
CA SER A 38 -2.31 -28.08 -0.73
C SER A 38 -2.02 -26.82 -1.58
N GLU A 39 -1.77 -27.03 -2.87
CA GLU A 39 -1.58 -25.95 -3.86
C GLU A 39 -2.83 -25.04 -4.00
N GLN A 40 -4.03 -25.62 -3.87
CA GLN A 40 -5.30 -24.89 -3.93
C GLN A 40 -5.49 -23.94 -2.73
N LEU A 41 -5.04 -24.31 -1.54
CA LEU A 41 -5.10 -23.44 -0.36
C LEU A 41 -4.15 -22.23 -0.53
N ALA A 42 -2.96 -22.45 -1.08
CA ALA A 42 -2.02 -21.37 -1.38
C ALA A 42 -2.63 -20.34 -2.35
N GLY A 43 -3.32 -20.80 -3.39
CA GLY A 43 -4.01 -19.93 -4.36
C GLY A 43 -5.08 -19.04 -3.71
N HIS A 44 -5.98 -19.63 -2.90
CA HIS A 44 -7.02 -18.88 -2.20
C HIS A 44 -6.47 -17.87 -1.19
N VAL A 45 -5.38 -18.22 -0.49
CA VAL A 45 -4.72 -17.31 0.44
C VAL A 45 -4.10 -16.13 -0.30
N ALA A 46 -3.49 -16.37 -1.47
CA ALA A 46 -2.91 -15.32 -2.30
C ALA A 46 -3.96 -14.32 -2.83
N GLU A 47 -5.13 -14.81 -3.28
CA GLU A 47 -6.24 -13.94 -3.73
C GLU A 47 -6.80 -13.08 -2.59
N ASN A 48 -7.01 -13.68 -1.42
CA ASN A 48 -7.47 -12.96 -0.23
C ASN A 48 -6.45 -11.89 0.19
N LEU A 49 -5.16 -12.22 0.16
CA LEU A 49 -4.09 -11.27 0.47
C LEU A 49 -4.07 -10.10 -0.51
N LYS A 50 -4.22 -10.36 -1.80
CA LYS A 50 -4.26 -9.32 -2.84
C LYS A 50 -5.44 -8.37 -2.60
N SER A 51 -6.62 -8.91 -2.35
CA SER A 51 -7.82 -8.12 -2.05
C SER A 51 -7.64 -7.25 -0.81
N ILE A 52 -7.07 -7.81 0.26
CA ILE A 52 -6.78 -7.05 1.48
C ILE A 52 -5.75 -5.95 1.21
N SER A 53 -4.67 -6.25 0.49
CA SER A 53 -3.64 -5.26 0.13
C SER A 53 -4.21 -4.08 -0.66
N ASP A 54 -5.11 -4.35 -1.61
CA ASP A 54 -5.77 -3.31 -2.41
C ASP A 54 -6.66 -2.40 -1.54
N TYR A 55 -7.42 -2.98 -0.63
CA TYR A 55 -8.20 -2.22 0.37
C TYR A 55 -7.32 -1.38 1.28
N GLN A 56 -6.19 -1.93 1.73
CA GLN A 56 -5.24 -1.23 2.61
C GLN A 56 -4.59 -0.04 1.91
N ASN A 57 -4.20 -0.20 0.63
CA ASN A 57 -3.70 0.90 -0.19
C ASN A 57 -4.74 2.01 -0.36
N ALA A 58 -5.99 1.65 -0.66
CA ALA A 58 -7.08 2.62 -0.77
C ALA A 58 -7.33 3.38 0.55
N MET A 59 -7.25 2.69 1.70
CA MET A 59 -7.35 3.31 3.03
C MET A 59 -6.17 4.24 3.31
N MET A 60 -4.94 3.81 3.03
CA MET A 60 -3.73 4.62 3.21
C MET A 60 -3.77 5.92 2.40
N LEU A 61 -4.21 5.85 1.14
CA LEU A 61 -4.39 7.03 0.29
C LEU A 61 -5.43 8.01 0.87
N LYS A 62 -6.53 7.48 1.42
CA LYS A 62 -7.56 8.31 2.08
C LYS A 62 -7.08 8.93 3.39
N LEU A 63 -6.25 8.21 4.15
CA LEU A 63 -5.75 8.67 5.46
C LEU A 63 -4.57 9.63 5.35
N SER A 64 -3.60 9.36 4.48
CA SER A 64 -2.34 10.15 4.43
C SER A 64 -2.51 11.53 3.80
N LYS A 65 -3.68 11.81 3.18
CA LYS A 65 -3.92 13.01 2.35
C LYS A 65 -2.82 13.25 1.31
N GLN A 66 -2.01 12.25 0.96
CA GLN A 66 -1.03 12.41 -0.09
C GLN A 66 -1.79 12.74 -1.37
N PRO A 67 -1.48 13.88 -2.02
CA PRO A 67 -2.01 14.12 -3.34
C PRO A 67 -1.50 12.98 -4.24
N ASP A 68 -2.43 12.35 -4.96
CA ASP A 68 -2.10 11.37 -5.98
C ASP A 68 -1.14 12.02 -6.98
N ARG A 69 0.15 11.72 -6.84
CA ARG A 69 1.21 12.45 -7.53
C ARG A 69 1.30 11.90 -8.94
N LYS A 70 0.40 12.36 -9.81
CA LYS A 70 0.40 12.00 -11.23
C LYS A 70 1.78 12.31 -11.82
N ARG A 71 2.43 11.31 -12.41
CA ARG A 71 3.61 11.53 -13.24
C ARG A 71 3.19 12.40 -14.42
N VAL A 72 3.59 13.66 -14.40
CA VAL A 72 3.42 14.57 -15.54
C VAL A 72 4.62 14.35 -16.46
N SER A 73 4.37 13.81 -17.65
CA SER A 73 5.35 13.80 -18.73
C SER A 73 5.38 15.19 -19.37
N GLY A 74 6.40 15.99 -19.06
CA GLY A 74 6.66 17.26 -19.74
C GLY A 74 7.34 17.04 -21.09
N LYS A 75 7.11 17.94 -22.06
CA LYS A 75 7.97 18.01 -23.25
C LYS A 75 9.30 18.63 -22.83
N PRO A 76 10.46 18.01 -23.12
CA PRO A 76 11.75 18.61 -22.82
C PRO A 76 11.84 19.98 -23.50
N GLY A 77 12.20 21.01 -22.74
CA GLY A 77 12.46 22.34 -23.29
C GLY A 77 13.57 22.27 -24.32
N LYS A 78 13.57 23.18 -25.31
CA LYS A 78 14.63 23.25 -26.31
C LYS A 78 15.99 23.32 -25.58
N PRO A 79 16.93 22.39 -25.88
CA PRO A 79 18.28 22.48 -25.33
C PRO A 79 18.83 23.86 -25.70
N TRP A 80 19.53 24.51 -24.78
CA TRP A 80 20.12 25.84 -24.94
C TRP A 80 21.02 25.90 -26.18
N MET A 81 20.44 26.07 -27.37
CA MET A 81 21.20 26.30 -28.60
C MET A 81 21.71 27.73 -28.56
N ASN A 82 22.82 27.93 -27.85
CA ASN A 82 23.60 29.13 -27.96
C ASN A 82 24.36 29.06 -29.31
N LYS A 83 23.82 29.71 -30.35
CA LYS A 83 24.37 29.75 -31.71
C LYS A 83 25.57 30.70 -31.83
N ARG A 84 26.52 30.65 -30.90
CA ARG A 84 27.77 31.42 -30.97
C ARG A 84 28.94 30.57 -30.50
N LEU A 85 29.40 29.70 -31.39
CA LEU A 85 30.78 29.24 -31.51
C LEU A 85 31.11 29.26 -33.00
#